data_AF-A0A258CZ69-F1
#
_entry.id   AF-A0A258CZ69-F1
#
_cell.length_a   1.000
_cell.length_b   1.000
_cell.length_c   1.000
_cell.angle_alpha   90.00
_cell.angle_beta   90.00
_cell.angle_gamma   90.00
#
_symmetry.space_group_name_H-M   'P 1'
#
loop_
_entity.id
_entity.type
_entity.pdbx_description
1 polymer ?
#
loop_
_entity_poly.entity_id
_entity_poly.type
_entity_poly.pdbx_seq_one_letter_code
_entity_poly.pdbx_strand_id
1 'polypeptide(L)'
;MIIRLRSALICETVRGRGGQTDLLGIAGVELLAYNKPGLLDCFLTAQLELDRQPTFGRVRVSCTGLEKDFPFAVPAGHPHAGLAFPLKIPVVSQGELVVILFDDSQSDAEPRRICWSLGFVPRAEPTDLDGAAIQAACQAFADTVANKMVN
;
A
#
# COMPACT_ATOMS: atom_id res chain seq x y z
N MET A 1 -4.68 6.61 -20.31
CA MET A 1 -3.77 5.44 -20.18
C MET A 1 -2.61 5.75 -19.24
N ILE A 2 -2.28 4.79 -18.37
CA ILE A 2 -1.10 4.84 -17.49
C ILE A 2 0.16 4.37 -18.24
N ILE A 3 1.05 5.32 -18.54
CA ILE A 3 2.31 5.09 -19.26
C ILE A 3 3.40 4.61 -18.29
N ARG A 4 3.51 5.22 -17.11
CA ARG A 4 4.51 4.89 -16.09
C ARG A 4 3.97 5.09 -14.69
N LEU A 5 4.52 4.32 -13.75
CA LEU A 5 4.25 4.40 -12.33
C LEU A 5 5.56 4.54 -11.56
N ARG A 6 5.61 5.49 -10.62
CA ARG A 6 6.59 5.52 -9.52
C ARG A 6 5.84 5.39 -8.21
N SER A 7 6.38 4.67 -7.25
CA SER A 7 5.72 4.48 -5.95
C SER A 7 6.73 4.44 -4.81
N ALA A 8 6.30 4.93 -3.65
CA ALA A 8 7.02 4.76 -2.40
C ALA A 8 6.03 4.51 -1.27
N LEU A 9 6.47 3.71 -0.29
CA LEU A 9 5.76 3.51 0.96
C LEU A 9 6.55 4.18 2.08
N ILE A 10 5.95 5.11 2.78
CA ILE A 10 6.54 5.75 3.96
C ILE A 10 5.96 5.02 5.17
N CYS A 11 6.79 4.53 6.08
CA CYS A 11 6.32 3.86 7.31
C CYS A 11 7.29 4.10 8.47
N GLU A 12 6.80 3.92 9.70
CA GLU A 12 7.56 4.24 10.92
C GLU A 12 8.88 3.46 11.06
N THR A 13 9.03 2.30 10.42
CA THR A 13 10.29 1.56 10.40
C THR A 13 10.45 0.75 9.11
N VAL A 14 11.44 1.12 8.30
CA VAL A 14 11.90 0.36 7.13
C VAL A 14 13.28 -0.20 7.43
N ARG A 15 13.52 -1.48 7.18
CA ARG A 15 14.89 -2.03 7.14
C ARG A 15 15.33 -2.23 5.70
N GLY A 16 16.32 -1.46 5.27
CA GLY A 16 16.92 -1.59 3.93
C GLY A 16 17.82 -2.83 3.81
N ARG A 17 18.16 -3.20 2.57
CA ARG A 17 18.99 -4.39 2.25
C ARG A 17 20.42 -4.38 2.81
N GLY A 18 20.85 -3.31 3.49
CA GLY A 18 22.14 -3.19 4.18
C GLY A 18 22.04 -3.11 5.71
N GLY A 19 20.86 -3.32 6.30
CA GLY A 19 20.65 -3.17 7.74
C GLY A 19 20.51 -1.73 8.24
N GLN A 20 20.56 -0.74 7.35
CA GLN A 20 20.18 0.65 7.64
C GLN A 20 18.67 0.76 7.82
N THR A 21 18.26 1.52 8.84
CA THR A 21 16.86 1.89 9.08
C THR A 21 16.59 3.21 8.34
N ASP A 22 15.57 3.22 7.49
CA ASP A 22 15.14 4.41 6.75
C ASP A 22 13.65 4.67 7.03
N LEU A 23 13.16 5.86 6.68
CA LEU A 23 11.74 6.24 6.71
C LEU A 23 11.07 6.07 5.33
N LEU A 24 11.86 5.80 4.29
CA LEU A 24 11.39 5.64 2.91
C LEU A 24 11.58 4.20 2.40
N GLY A 25 10.46 3.49 2.21
CA GLY A 25 10.44 2.18 1.59
C GLY A 25 10.39 2.27 0.07
N ILE A 26 11.55 2.27 -0.57
CA ILE A 26 11.66 2.02 -2.01
C ILE A 26 11.42 0.52 -2.25
N ALA A 27 10.76 0.13 -3.34
CA ALA A 27 10.40 -1.26 -3.65
C ALA A 27 11.55 -2.26 -3.34
N GLY A 28 11.22 -3.37 -2.66
CA GLY A 28 12.17 -4.42 -2.29
C GLY A 28 12.86 -4.28 -0.92
N VAL A 29 12.40 -3.35 -0.07
CA VAL A 29 12.72 -3.28 1.37
C VAL A 29 11.78 -4.17 2.20
N GLU A 30 12.21 -4.49 3.42
CA GLU A 30 11.40 -5.21 4.40
C GLU A 30 10.74 -4.23 5.37
N LEU A 31 9.44 -4.40 5.59
CA LEU A 31 8.63 -3.62 6.54
C LEU A 31 8.46 -4.46 7.81
N LEU A 32 8.88 -3.91 8.95
CA LEU A 32 9.01 -4.69 10.19
C LEU A 32 8.16 -4.12 11.30
N ALA A 33 7.27 -4.94 11.86
CA ALA A 33 6.52 -4.60 13.07
C ALA A 33 7.33 -4.92 14.33
N TYR A 34 7.15 -4.10 15.38
CA TYR A 34 7.81 -4.28 16.68
C TYR A 34 7.11 -5.27 17.61
N ASN A 35 5.87 -5.64 17.31
CA ASN A 35 5.00 -6.43 18.18
C ASN A 35 4.39 -7.60 17.42
N LYS A 36 3.95 -8.64 18.15
CA LYS A 36 3.28 -9.83 17.61
C LYS A 36 1.92 -10.06 18.31
N PRO A 37 0.78 -9.96 17.61
CA PRO A 37 0.61 -9.39 16.27
C PRO A 37 1.01 -7.90 16.22
N GLY A 38 1.35 -7.44 15.02
CA GLY A 38 1.87 -6.09 14.78
C GLY A 38 0.93 -5.24 13.94
N LEU A 39 1.12 -3.92 14.03
CA LEU A 39 0.47 -2.92 13.20
C LEU A 39 1.55 -2.03 12.60
N LEU A 40 1.45 -1.74 11.31
CA LEU A 40 2.27 -0.73 10.65
C LEU A 40 1.38 0.41 10.17
N ASP A 41 1.71 1.63 10.60
CA ASP A 41 1.19 2.84 10.01
C ASP A 41 2.06 3.24 8.82
N CYS A 42 1.41 3.33 7.66
CA CYS A 42 2.04 3.56 6.37
C CYS A 42 1.36 4.71 5.61
N PHE A 43 2.08 5.33 4.70
CA PHE A 43 1.56 6.27 3.73
C PHE A 43 2.02 5.85 2.34
N LEU A 44 1.09 5.43 1.49
CA LEU A 44 1.39 5.04 0.12
C LEU A 44 1.35 6.28 -0.76
N THR A 45 2.40 6.47 -1.55
CA THR A 45 2.48 7.51 -2.57
C THR A 45 2.74 6.88 -3.92
N ALA A 46 1.99 7.31 -4.94
CA ALA A 46 2.15 6.87 -6.31
C ALA A 46 2.07 8.07 -7.27
N GLN A 47 3.02 8.15 -8.19
CA GLN A 47 3.01 9.11 -9.29
C GLN A 47 2.71 8.36 -10.59
N LEU A 48 1.67 8.80 -11.29
CA LEU A 48 1.27 8.32 -12.60
C LEU A 48 1.78 9.26 -13.69
N GLU A 49 2.32 8.70 -14.77
CA GLU A 49 2.51 9.40 -16.05
C GLU A 49 1.41 8.93 -17.01
N LEU A 50 0.74 9.87 -17.66
CA LEU A 50 -0.49 9.63 -18.43
C LEU A 50 -0.39 10.15 -19.86
N ASP A 51 -1.18 9.57 -20.76
CA ASP A 51 -1.34 9.98 -22.16
C ASP A 51 -2.27 11.19 -22.36
N ARG A 52 -2.69 11.84 -21.27
CA ARG A 52 -3.64 12.97 -21.22
C ARG A 52 -5.08 12.62 -21.57
N GLN A 53 -5.44 11.36 -21.74
CA GLN A 53 -6.84 10.92 -21.83
C GLN A 53 -7.45 10.77 -20.43
N PRO A 54 -8.79 10.87 -20.28
CA PRO A 54 -9.46 10.50 -19.05
C PRO A 54 -9.02 9.09 -18.63
N THR A 55 -8.59 8.94 -17.38
CA THR A 55 -8.10 7.67 -16.86
C THR A 55 -8.77 7.40 -15.52
N PHE A 56 -9.41 6.25 -15.38
CA PHE A 56 -9.99 5.78 -14.13
C PHE A 56 -9.47 4.39 -13.83
N GLY A 57 -9.42 4.04 -12.56
CA GLY A 57 -8.86 2.78 -12.12
C GLY A 57 -8.92 2.61 -10.63
N ARG A 58 -8.12 1.66 -10.14
CA ARG A 58 -8.04 1.37 -8.71
C ARG A 58 -6.66 0.88 -8.32
N VAL A 59 -6.25 1.22 -7.10
CA VAL A 59 -5.11 0.63 -6.42
C VAL A 59 -5.64 -0.44 -5.48
N ARG A 60 -5.35 -1.70 -5.73
CA ARG A 60 -5.59 -2.79 -4.79
C ARG A 60 -4.42 -2.92 -3.84
N VAL A 61 -4.68 -2.90 -2.55
CA VAL A 61 -3.71 -3.20 -1.49
C VAL A 61 -4.13 -4.52 -0.86
N SER A 62 -3.23 -5.49 -0.78
CA SER A 62 -3.50 -6.78 -0.14
C SER A 62 -2.32 -7.31 0.68
N CYS A 63 -2.65 -7.94 1.80
CA CYS A 63 -1.77 -8.78 2.61
C CYS A 63 -2.64 -9.72 3.47
N THR A 64 -2.03 -10.56 4.30
CA THR A 64 -2.81 -11.42 5.22
C THR A 64 -3.69 -10.58 6.14
N GLY A 65 -5.01 -10.70 5.98
CA GLY A 65 -5.99 -10.00 6.81
C GLY A 65 -6.35 -8.57 6.36
N LEU A 66 -5.96 -8.17 5.15
CA LEU A 66 -6.36 -6.90 4.54
C LEU A 66 -6.45 -7.08 3.02
N GLU A 67 -7.59 -6.75 2.43
CA GLU A 67 -7.72 -6.60 0.97
C GLU A 67 -8.65 -5.42 0.68
N LYS A 68 -8.15 -4.42 -0.03
CA LYS A 68 -8.94 -3.22 -0.35
C LYS A 68 -8.58 -2.60 -1.68
N ASP A 69 -9.61 -2.21 -2.41
CA ASP A 69 -9.51 -1.38 -3.62
C ASP A 69 -9.72 0.10 -3.27
N PHE A 70 -8.81 0.95 -3.75
CA PHE A 70 -8.84 2.40 -3.64
C PHE A 70 -9.04 2.99 -5.04
N PRO A 71 -10.26 3.43 -5.39
CA PRO A 71 -10.55 3.96 -6.72
C PRO A 71 -9.87 5.32 -6.94
N PHE A 72 -9.61 5.66 -8.20
CA PHE A 72 -9.18 6.99 -8.59
C PHE A 72 -9.72 7.35 -9.98
N ALA A 73 -9.82 8.65 -10.23
CA ALA A 73 -10.12 9.20 -11.54
C ALA A 73 -9.22 10.41 -11.81
N VAL A 74 -8.71 10.50 -13.02
CA VAL A 74 -7.92 11.63 -13.50
C VAL A 74 -8.58 12.20 -14.75
N PRO A 75 -8.94 13.50 -14.76
CA PRO A 75 -9.53 14.13 -15.93
C PRO A 75 -8.54 14.24 -17.10
N ALA A 76 -9.07 14.46 -18.30
CA ALA A 76 -8.25 14.69 -19.50
C ALA A 76 -7.32 15.89 -19.36
N GLY A 77 -6.24 15.91 -20.16
CA GLY A 77 -5.30 17.03 -20.24
C GLY A 77 -4.17 16.99 -19.21
N HIS A 78 -4.26 16.14 -18.18
CA HIS A 78 -3.23 15.99 -17.15
C HIS A 78 -2.19 14.94 -17.56
N PRO A 79 -0.92 15.32 -17.80
CA PRO A 79 0.15 14.36 -18.12
C PRO A 79 0.67 13.61 -16.87
N HIS A 80 0.35 14.12 -15.67
CA HIS A 80 0.78 13.55 -14.40
C HIS A 80 -0.36 13.59 -13.38
N ALA A 81 -0.44 12.56 -12.54
CA ALA A 81 -1.32 12.52 -11.39
C ALA A 81 -0.61 11.90 -10.18
N GLY A 82 -0.99 12.33 -8.98
CA GLY A 82 -0.51 11.78 -7.72
C GLY A 82 -1.65 11.08 -6.98
N LEU A 83 -1.36 9.91 -6.44
CA LEU A 83 -2.21 9.21 -5.47
C LEU A 83 -1.46 9.16 -4.15
N ALA A 84 -2.11 9.55 -3.07
CA ALA A 84 -1.50 9.59 -1.76
C ALA A 84 -2.56 9.29 -0.70
N PHE A 85 -2.36 8.23 0.08
CA PHE A 85 -3.30 7.87 1.13
C PHE A 85 -2.65 7.10 2.28
N PRO A 86 -3.15 7.28 3.52
CA PRO A 86 -2.68 6.52 4.66
C PRO A 86 -3.18 5.07 4.59
N LEU A 87 -2.40 4.17 5.17
CA LEU A 87 -2.68 2.74 5.27
C LEU A 87 -2.33 2.25 6.67
N LYS A 88 -3.13 1.30 7.16
CA LYS A 88 -2.84 0.52 8.36
C LYS A 88 -2.68 -0.93 7.95
N ILE A 89 -1.49 -1.49 8.12
CA ILE A 89 -1.16 -2.84 7.65
C ILE A 89 -1.06 -3.78 8.85
N PRO A 90 -1.90 -4.84 8.91
CA PRO A 90 -1.79 -5.85 9.95
C PRO A 90 -0.61 -6.78 9.64
N VAL A 91 0.26 -7.01 10.63
CA VAL A 91 1.36 -7.98 10.55
C VAL A 91 1.09 -9.11 11.54
N VAL A 92 0.36 -10.13 11.09
CA VAL A 92 0.02 -11.30 11.92
C VAL A 92 0.97 -12.47 11.69
N SER A 93 1.65 -12.49 10.54
CA SER A 93 2.66 -13.47 10.16
C SER A 93 3.67 -12.81 9.21
N GLN A 94 4.79 -13.49 8.94
CA GLN A 94 5.61 -13.12 7.78
C GLN A 94 4.79 -13.28 6.49
N GLY A 95 5.05 -12.43 5.50
CA GLY A 95 4.32 -12.43 4.25
C GLY A 95 4.72 -11.27 3.33
N GLU A 96 3.78 -10.84 2.48
CA GLU A 96 3.99 -9.72 1.58
C GLU A 96 2.84 -8.71 1.68
N LEU A 97 3.19 -7.44 1.54
CA LEU A 97 2.27 -6.37 1.16
C LEU A 97 2.34 -6.26 -0.36
N VAL A 98 1.22 -6.51 -1.02
CA VAL A 98 1.09 -6.42 -2.46
C VAL A 98 0.23 -5.21 -2.80
N VAL A 99 0.74 -4.36 -3.69
CA VAL A 99 -0.01 -3.24 -4.25
C VAL A 99 -0.11 -3.43 -5.76
N ILE A 100 -1.33 -3.42 -6.28
CA ILE A 100 -1.63 -3.64 -7.68
C ILE A 100 -2.40 -2.44 -8.22
N LEU A 101 -1.87 -1.81 -9.27
CA LEU A 101 -2.55 -0.73 -9.98
C LEU A 101 -3.26 -1.29 -11.20
N PHE A 102 -4.58 -1.09 -11.26
CA PHE A 102 -5.42 -1.41 -12.41
C PHE A 102 -5.76 -0.12 -13.18
N ASP A 103 -5.56 -0.13 -14.49
CA ASP A 103 -6.05 0.90 -15.41
C ASP A 103 -7.39 0.42 -16.00
N ASP A 104 -8.49 0.68 -15.28
CA ASP A 104 -9.82 0.20 -15.68
C ASP A 104 -10.34 0.94 -16.94
N SER A 105 -9.64 1.97 -17.41
CA SER A 105 -9.94 2.63 -18.69
C SER A 105 -9.52 1.80 -19.91
N GLN A 106 -8.76 0.72 -19.71
CA GLN A 106 -8.36 -0.22 -20.75
C GLN A 106 -8.57 -1.66 -20.30
N SER A 107 -9.45 -2.39 -21.00
CA SER A 107 -9.80 -3.77 -20.65
C SER A 107 -8.60 -4.74 -20.67
N ASP A 108 -7.61 -4.47 -21.52
CA ASP A 108 -6.50 -5.39 -21.80
C ASP A 108 -5.18 -4.92 -21.19
N ALA A 109 -5.18 -3.84 -20.39
CA ALA A 109 -3.98 -3.35 -19.75
C ALA A 109 -3.54 -4.29 -18.62
N GLU A 110 -2.29 -4.78 -18.71
CA GLU A 110 -1.73 -5.57 -17.63
C GLU A 110 -1.60 -4.74 -16.34
N PRO A 111 -2.07 -5.25 -15.20
CA PRO A 111 -1.98 -4.54 -13.94
C PRO A 111 -0.52 -4.45 -13.46
N ARG A 112 -0.15 -3.30 -12.90
CA ARG A 112 1.21 -3.08 -12.39
C ARG A 112 1.29 -3.51 -10.94
N ARG A 113 2.16 -4.46 -10.62
CA ARG A 113 2.33 -5.03 -9.27
C ARG A 113 3.62 -4.53 -8.60
N ILE A 114 3.51 -4.17 -7.33
CA ILE A 114 4.63 -3.81 -6.43
C ILE A 114 4.48 -4.63 -5.15
N CYS A 115 5.59 -5.19 -4.66
CA CYS A 115 5.60 -5.99 -3.43
C CYS A 115 6.63 -5.47 -2.42
N TRP A 116 6.29 -5.60 -1.15
CA TRP A 116 7.20 -5.44 -0.01
C TRP A 116 7.08 -6.65 0.91
N SER A 117 8.19 -7.09 1.48
CA SER A 117 8.18 -8.16 2.50
C SER A 117 7.68 -7.61 3.83
N LEU A 118 6.79 -8.34 4.49
CA LEU A 118 6.28 -8.06 5.82
C LEU A 118 6.90 -9.02 6.83
N GLY A 119 7.32 -8.48 7.97
CA GLY A 119 7.91 -9.29 9.03
C GLY A 119 7.89 -8.61 10.38
N PHE A 120 8.64 -9.21 11.31
CA PHE A 120 8.79 -8.71 12.67
C PHE A 120 10.26 -8.45 12.94
N VAL A 121 10.55 -7.44 13.76
CA VAL A 121 11.92 -7.27 14.27
C VAL A 121 12.34 -8.51 15.08
N PRO A 122 13.64 -8.88 15.13
CA PRO A 122 14.11 -10.11 15.80
C PRO A 122 13.76 -10.25 17.29
N ARG A 123 13.36 -9.16 17.95
CA ARG A 123 12.97 -9.11 19.37
C ARG A 123 11.53 -8.66 19.59
N ALA A 124 10.67 -8.81 18.59
CA ALA A 124 9.28 -8.41 18.73
C ALA A 124 8.60 -9.20 19.85
N GLU A 125 8.03 -8.48 20.80
CA GLU A 125 7.37 -9.07 21.97
C GLU A 125 5.93 -9.50 21.62
N PRO A 126 5.44 -10.60 22.21
CA PRO A 126 4.02 -10.93 22.15
C PRO A 126 3.21 -9.81 22.80
N THR A 127 2.07 -9.49 22.22
CA THR A 127 1.10 -8.59 22.81
C THR A 127 -0.16 -9.34 23.18
N ASP A 128 -0.93 -8.79 24.12
CA ASP A 128 -2.26 -9.31 24.48
C ASP A 128 -3.32 -8.94 23.44
N LEU A 129 -2.92 -8.29 22.34
CA LEU A 129 -3.83 -7.89 21.28
C LEU A 129 -4.25 -9.09 20.44
N ASP A 130 -5.55 -9.19 20.18
CA ASP A 130 -6.10 -10.18 19.26
C ASP A 130 -5.79 -9.79 17.81
N GLY A 131 -5.16 -10.71 17.07
CA GLY A 131 -4.83 -10.52 15.66
C GLY A 131 -6.06 -10.28 14.79
N ALA A 132 -7.20 -10.91 15.10
CA ALA A 132 -8.45 -10.69 14.37
C ALA A 132 -8.98 -9.27 14.60
N ALA A 133 -8.88 -8.75 15.82
CA ALA A 133 -9.25 -7.36 16.13
C ALA A 133 -8.35 -6.35 15.39
N ILE A 134 -7.04 -6.60 15.29
CA ILE A 134 -6.12 -5.74 14.51
C ILE A 134 -6.49 -5.76 13.02
N GLN A 135 -6.73 -6.94 12.45
CA GLN A 135 -7.15 -7.07 11.05
C GLN A 135 -8.45 -6.32 10.77
N ALA A 136 -9.47 -6.50 11.62
CA ALA A 136 -10.74 -5.79 11.51
C ALA A 136 -10.57 -4.27 11.58
N ALA A 137 -9.73 -3.77 12.49
CA ALA A 137 -9.43 -2.35 12.61
C ALA A 137 -8.71 -1.79 11.36
N CYS A 138 -7.76 -2.55 10.80
CA CYS A 138 -7.07 -2.17 9.57
C CYS A 138 -8.02 -2.11 8.37
N GLN A 139 -8.90 -3.11 8.23
CA GLN A 139 -9.90 -3.15 7.17
C GLN A 139 -10.87 -1.96 7.28
N ALA A 140 -11.41 -1.70 8.48
CA ALA A 140 -12.31 -0.57 8.71
C ALA A 140 -11.65 0.80 8.42
N PHE A 141 -10.37 0.93 8.75
CA PHE A 141 -9.58 2.11 8.38
C PHE A 141 -9.44 2.24 6.85
N ALA A 142 -9.07 1.15 6.17
CA ALA A 142 -8.95 1.13 4.71
C ALA A 142 -10.28 1.45 4.01
N ASP A 143 -11.40 0.97 4.53
CA ASP A 143 -12.74 1.32 4.05
C ASP A 143 -13.03 2.82 4.19
N THR A 144 -12.69 3.40 5.35
CA THR A 144 -12.85 4.84 5.60
C THR A 144 -12.04 5.68 4.63
N VAL A 145 -10.80 5.28 4.35
CA VAL A 145 -9.91 5.98 3.40
C VAL A 145 -10.43 5.86 1.98
N ALA A 146 -10.79 4.66 1.52
CA ALA A 146 -11.30 4.43 0.17
C ALA A 146 -12.57 5.26 -0.10
N ASN A 147 -13.49 5.34 0.86
CA ASN A 147 -14.71 6.15 0.73
C ASN A 147 -14.44 7.65 0.59
N LYS A 148 -13.30 8.14 1.10
CA LYS A 148 -12.90 9.56 0.95
C LYS A 148 -12.25 9.85 -0.39
N MET A 149 -11.76 8.84 -1.12
CA MET A 149 -11.12 9.03 -2.42
C MET A 149 -12.12 9.14 -3.58
N VAL A 150 -13.40 8.86 -3.33
CA VAL A 150 -14.49 8.92 -4.33
C VAL A 150 -15.14 10.31 -4.40
N ASN A 151 -14.85 11.20 -3.45
CA ASN A 151 -15.38 12.58 -3.38
C ASN A 151 -14.37 13.61 -3.86
#